data_AF-A0A0C4E6J7-F1
#
_entry.id   AF-A0A0C4E6J7-F1
#
_cell.length_a   1.000
_cell.length_b   1.000
_cell.length_c   1.000
_cell.angle_alpha   90.00
_cell.angle_beta   90.00
_cell.angle_gamma   90.00
#
_symmetry.space_group_name_H-M   'P 1'
#
loop_
_entity.id
_entity.type
_entity.pdbx_description
1 polymer ?
#
loop_
_entity_poly.entity_id
_entity_poly.type
_entity_poly.pdbx_seq_one_letter_code
_entity_poly.pdbx_strand_id
1 'polypeptide(L)'
;MRLLSSVAVAVGTVAAVASAADIVVNRVVDDFPWGDPFSGHPTPPGFEATCESTRTFKARQHLLSELQEPEPKGLKPWFKALKTFFGGRPFPCSWNGVDAHGTKRDVILMSGSREIEFKIKAQVLRETEQGRIARLEREREDAEVAAAVAANDAEVAAAAAAAEKGKKADAESKPDTAEDAKASADVSDKDEL
;
A
#
# COMPACT_ATOMS: atom_id res chain seq x y z
N MET A 1 -1.72 84.03 -18.97
CA MET A 1 -1.64 83.03 -17.88
C MET A 1 -1.98 81.66 -18.46
N ARG A 2 -0.99 80.78 -18.63
CA ARG A 2 -1.18 79.38 -19.08
C ARG A 2 -0.90 78.48 -17.87
N LEU A 3 -1.91 77.76 -17.39
CA LEU A 3 -1.79 76.76 -16.34
C LEU A 3 -1.50 75.39 -16.98
N LEU A 4 -0.31 74.86 -16.74
CA LEU A 4 0.06 73.49 -17.10
C LEU A 4 -0.48 72.55 -16.02
N SER A 5 -1.41 71.66 -16.39
CA SER A 5 -1.83 70.54 -15.53
C SER A 5 -0.94 69.34 -15.81
N SER A 6 -0.22 68.89 -14.78
CA SER A 6 0.56 67.65 -14.80
C SER A 6 -0.35 66.45 -14.52
N VAL A 7 -0.37 65.48 -15.43
CA VAL A 7 -1.00 64.17 -15.23
C VAL A 7 0.05 63.23 -14.62
N ALA A 8 -0.19 62.75 -13.40
CA ALA A 8 0.62 61.72 -12.77
C ALA A 8 0.13 60.33 -13.22
N VAL A 9 1.00 59.57 -13.88
CA VAL A 9 0.74 58.16 -14.23
C VAL A 9 1.12 57.30 -13.03
N ALA A 10 0.13 56.71 -12.36
CA ALA A 10 0.35 55.73 -11.32
C ALA A 10 0.73 54.39 -11.96
N VAL A 11 1.99 53.99 -11.83
CA VAL A 11 2.48 52.66 -12.19
C VAL A 11 2.06 51.69 -11.09
N GLY A 12 1.00 50.93 -11.34
CA GLY A 12 0.57 49.84 -10.45
C GLY A 12 1.51 48.65 -10.56
N THR A 13 2.17 48.28 -9.46
CA THR A 13 2.94 47.03 -9.36
C THR A 13 1.97 45.85 -9.25
N VAL A 14 1.94 45.01 -10.29
CA VAL A 14 1.26 43.72 -10.25
C VAL A 14 2.16 42.76 -9.47
N ALA A 15 1.82 42.47 -8.22
CA ALA A 15 2.45 41.40 -7.45
C ALA A 15 2.02 40.06 -8.08
N ALA A 16 2.95 39.40 -8.76
CA ALA A 16 2.78 38.04 -9.22
C ALA A 16 2.70 37.12 -7.99
N VAL A 17 1.49 36.64 -7.68
CA VAL A 17 1.30 35.56 -6.71
C VAL A 17 1.82 34.29 -7.35
N ALA A 18 3.02 33.86 -6.95
CA ALA A 18 3.52 32.54 -7.28
C ALA A 18 2.63 31.50 -6.59
N SER A 19 1.78 30.85 -7.37
CA SER A 19 1.11 29.62 -6.96
C SER A 19 2.20 28.57 -6.71
N ALA A 20 2.50 28.30 -5.44
CA ALA A 20 3.26 27.12 -5.07
C ALA A 20 2.39 25.92 -5.43
N ALA A 21 2.69 25.30 -6.58
CA ALA A 21 2.17 23.99 -6.89
C ALA A 21 2.67 23.02 -5.82
N ASP A 22 1.83 22.76 -4.82
CA ASP A 22 2.05 21.72 -3.83
C ASP A 22 2.29 20.41 -4.58
N ILE A 23 3.54 19.93 -4.55
CA ILE A 23 3.93 18.63 -5.08
C ILE A 23 3.16 17.59 -4.26
N VAL A 24 2.09 17.06 -4.84
CA VAL A 24 1.39 15.91 -4.27
C VAL A 24 2.29 14.71 -4.53
N VAL A 25 2.99 14.26 -3.50
CA VAL A 25 3.71 12.98 -3.54
C VAL A 25 2.65 11.88 -3.47
N ASN A 26 2.09 11.54 -4.62
CA ASN A 26 1.28 10.35 -4.78
C ASN A 26 2.20 9.13 -4.63
N ARG A 27 2.10 8.44 -3.50
CA ARG A 27 2.81 7.17 -3.30
C ARG A 27 1.83 6.05 -3.61
N VAL A 28 2.23 5.14 -4.47
CA VAL A 28 1.54 3.84 -4.57
C VAL A 28 1.91 3.08 -3.31
N VAL A 29 0.90 2.60 -2.57
CA VAL A 29 1.11 1.79 -1.37
C VAL A 29 1.97 0.58 -1.76
N ASP A 30 3.06 0.37 -1.02
CA ASP A 30 3.98 -0.74 -1.26
C ASP A 30 3.19 -2.07 -1.20
N ASP A 31 3.51 -2.99 -2.11
CA ASP A 31 2.89 -4.32 -2.23
C ASP A 31 1.35 -4.32 -2.38
N PHE A 32 0.74 -3.25 -2.91
CA PHE A 32 -0.71 -3.21 -3.12
C PHE A 32 -1.16 -4.28 -4.14
N PRO A 33 -1.86 -5.34 -3.71
CA PRO A 33 -2.06 -6.53 -4.54
C PRO A 33 -3.30 -6.43 -5.45
N TRP A 34 -4.06 -5.35 -5.35
CA TRP A 34 -5.33 -5.19 -6.07
C TRP A 34 -5.12 -4.37 -7.34
N GLY A 35 -5.85 -4.71 -8.40
CA GLY A 35 -5.98 -3.91 -9.61
C GLY A 35 -7.44 -3.58 -9.88
N ASP A 36 -7.71 -2.76 -10.91
CA ASP A 36 -9.08 -2.47 -11.34
C ASP A 36 -9.75 -3.76 -11.86
N PRO A 37 -10.75 -4.32 -11.13
CA PRO A 37 -11.39 -5.57 -11.56
C PRO A 37 -12.36 -5.36 -12.72
N PHE A 38 -12.64 -4.10 -13.07
CA PHE A 38 -13.63 -3.73 -14.07
C PHE A 38 -12.99 -3.50 -15.44
N SER A 39 -11.69 -3.18 -15.52
CA SER A 39 -10.98 -2.93 -16.79
C SER A 39 -11.70 -1.92 -17.70
N GLY A 40 -12.36 -0.93 -17.09
CA GLY A 40 -13.19 0.06 -17.81
C GLY A 40 -14.60 -0.42 -18.22
N HIS A 41 -14.99 -1.65 -17.90
CA HIS A 41 -16.33 -2.18 -18.14
C HIS A 41 -17.21 -2.11 -16.88
N PRO A 42 -18.54 -1.88 -17.01
CA PRO A 42 -19.42 -1.79 -15.85
C PRO A 42 -19.60 -3.11 -15.09
N THR A 43 -19.16 -4.22 -15.68
CA THR A 43 -19.21 -5.58 -15.13
C THR A 43 -17.86 -6.24 -15.39
N PRO A 44 -17.27 -6.96 -14.43
CA PRO A 44 -15.99 -7.64 -14.62
C PRO A 44 -16.04 -8.68 -15.77
N PRO A 45 -14.95 -8.87 -16.52
CA PRO A 45 -14.87 -9.91 -17.55
C PRO A 45 -15.13 -11.31 -17.00
N GLY A 46 -15.83 -12.16 -17.76
CA GLY A 46 -16.20 -13.51 -17.32
C GLY A 46 -17.42 -13.56 -16.38
N PHE A 47 -18.01 -12.41 -16.06
CA PHE A 47 -19.24 -12.31 -15.29
C PHE A 47 -20.32 -11.57 -16.05
N GLU A 48 -21.57 -11.85 -15.70
CA GLU A 48 -22.73 -11.09 -16.12
C GLU A 48 -23.53 -10.62 -14.91
N ALA A 49 -24.11 -9.43 -15.00
CA ALA A 49 -24.98 -8.89 -13.96
C ALA A 49 -26.39 -9.50 -14.10
N THR A 50 -26.82 -10.24 -13.08
CA THR A 50 -28.15 -10.87 -13.03
C THR A 50 -29.21 -9.97 -12.39
N CYS A 51 -28.77 -9.06 -11.52
CA CYS A 51 -29.59 -8.06 -10.89
C CYS A 51 -28.77 -6.79 -10.73
N GLU A 52 -29.39 -5.64 -11.02
CA GLU A 52 -28.78 -4.33 -10.81
C GLU A 52 -29.69 -3.48 -9.94
N SER A 53 -29.10 -2.86 -8.92
CA SER A 53 -29.79 -1.83 -8.15
C SER A 53 -28.96 -0.57 -8.17
N THR A 54 -29.65 0.56 -8.35
CA THR A 54 -29.04 1.87 -8.32
C THR A 54 -29.68 2.68 -7.21
N ARG A 55 -28.85 3.29 -6.37
CA ARG A 55 -29.31 4.23 -5.34
C ARG A 55 -28.44 5.47 -5.34
N THR A 56 -29.07 6.55 -4.93
CA THR A 56 -28.43 7.85 -4.86
C THR A 56 -28.42 8.34 -3.43
N PHE A 57 -27.25 8.78 -2.99
CA PHE A 57 -27.02 9.19 -1.61
C PHE A 57 -26.52 10.63 -1.58
N LYS A 58 -26.91 11.33 -0.53
CA LYS A 58 -26.40 12.66 -0.22
C LYS A 58 -25.23 12.50 0.72
N ALA A 59 -24.13 13.16 0.41
CA ALA A 59 -23.01 13.27 1.34
C ALA A 59 -22.41 14.67 1.33
N ARG A 60 -21.46 14.84 2.23
CA ARG A 60 -20.54 15.97 2.27
C ARG A 60 -19.11 15.44 2.16
N GLN A 61 -18.28 16.14 1.39
CA GLN A 61 -16.85 15.83 1.26
C GLN A 61 -16.05 16.82 2.11
N HIS A 62 -15.09 16.31 2.86
CA HIS A 62 -14.17 17.09 3.67
C HIS A 62 -12.74 16.69 3.36
N LEU A 63 -11.82 17.65 3.40
CA LEU A 63 -10.40 17.33 3.38
C LEU A 63 -9.94 16.89 4.77
N LEU A 64 -8.99 15.95 4.81
CA LEU A 64 -8.41 15.45 6.06
C LEU A 64 -7.79 16.58 6.90
N SER A 65 -7.22 17.62 6.27
CA SER A 65 -6.70 18.82 6.95
C SER A 65 -7.76 19.69 7.60
N GLU A 66 -8.99 19.67 7.07
CA GLU A 66 -10.08 20.53 7.50
C GLU A 66 -10.91 19.88 8.61
N LEU A 67 -10.68 18.61 8.93
CA LEU A 67 -11.48 17.89 9.93
C LEU A 67 -11.42 18.50 11.34
N GLN A 68 -10.38 19.27 11.66
CA GLN A 68 -10.28 19.97 12.95
C GLN A 68 -11.20 21.20 13.06
N GLU A 69 -11.70 21.70 11.92
CA GLU A 69 -12.62 22.81 11.86
C GLU A 69 -14.02 22.39 12.35
N PRO A 70 -14.79 23.30 12.98
CA PRO A 70 -16.17 23.02 13.32
C PRO A 70 -17.02 22.80 12.05
N GLU A 71 -18.18 22.16 12.24
CA GLU A 71 -19.18 22.08 11.17
C GLU A 71 -19.61 23.51 10.74
N PRO A 72 -19.90 23.72 9.44
CA PRO A 72 -20.04 22.72 8.37
C PRO A 72 -18.75 22.42 7.60
N LYS A 73 -17.65 23.14 7.85
CA LYS A 73 -16.40 23.01 7.09
C LYS A 73 -15.64 21.74 7.45
N GLY A 74 -15.60 21.38 8.73
CA GLY A 74 -14.90 20.20 9.24
C GLY A 74 -15.78 19.30 10.09
N LEU A 75 -15.14 18.36 10.79
CA LEU A 75 -15.76 17.33 11.62
C LEU A 75 -15.17 17.33 13.04
N LYS A 76 -14.93 18.53 13.61
CA LYS A 76 -14.27 18.72 14.90
C LYS A 76 -14.71 17.77 16.02
N PRO A 77 -16.01 17.48 16.22
CA PRO A 77 -16.44 16.56 17.28
C PRO A 77 -15.87 15.13 17.13
N TRP A 78 -15.63 14.69 15.89
CA TRP A 78 -15.11 13.36 15.58
C TRP A 78 -13.63 13.36 15.23
N PHE A 79 -12.98 14.53 15.13
CA PHE A 79 -11.59 14.68 14.69
C PHE A 79 -10.63 13.73 15.40
N LYS A 80 -10.74 13.58 16.73
CA LYS A 80 -9.85 12.69 17.50
C LYS A 80 -9.95 11.24 17.03
N ALA A 81 -11.16 10.73 16.82
CA ALA A 81 -11.39 9.38 16.34
C ALA A 81 -10.93 9.20 14.89
N LEU A 82 -11.24 10.16 14.02
CA LEU A 82 -10.85 10.13 12.61
C LEU A 82 -9.32 10.21 12.44
N LYS A 83 -8.64 11.05 13.23
CA LYS A 83 -7.18 11.12 13.26
C LYS A 83 -6.55 9.79 13.68
N THR A 84 -7.10 9.12 14.69
CA THR A 84 -6.63 7.79 15.10
C THR A 84 -6.83 6.74 14.01
N PHE A 85 -7.95 6.81 13.28
CA PHE A 85 -8.26 5.86 12.22
C PHE A 85 -7.38 6.08 10.97
N PHE A 86 -7.20 7.33 10.52
CA PHE A 86 -6.50 7.66 9.28
C PHE A 86 -5.00 7.97 9.43
N GLY A 87 -4.53 8.33 10.63
CA GLY A 87 -3.22 8.97 10.83
C GLY A 87 -1.99 8.06 10.80
N GLY A 88 -2.14 6.76 10.59
CA GLY A 88 -1.02 5.82 10.58
C GLY A 88 -1.18 4.66 9.61
N ARG A 89 -2.18 4.70 8.73
CA ARG A 89 -2.45 3.63 7.77
C ARG A 89 -2.27 4.15 6.35
N PRO A 90 -1.57 3.40 5.47
CA PRO A 90 -1.68 3.64 4.04
C PRO A 90 -3.14 3.47 3.64
N PHE A 91 -3.67 4.44 2.90
CA PHE A 91 -5.06 4.41 2.45
C PHE A 91 -5.08 4.49 0.92
N PRO A 92 -5.12 3.36 0.22
CA PRO A 92 -5.21 3.34 -1.23
C PRO A 92 -6.59 3.87 -1.64
N CYS A 93 -6.65 5.13 -2.08
CA CYS A 93 -7.90 5.78 -2.47
C CYS A 93 -8.45 5.28 -3.83
N SER A 94 -7.69 4.45 -4.56
CA SER A 94 -8.03 3.97 -5.90
C SER A 94 -7.59 2.52 -6.12
N TRP A 95 -8.14 1.90 -7.18
CA TRP A 95 -7.71 0.57 -7.65
C TRP A 95 -6.24 0.49 -8.08
N ASN A 96 -5.56 1.63 -8.22
CA ASN A 96 -4.15 1.70 -8.57
C ASN A 96 -3.24 1.78 -7.33
N GLY A 97 -3.81 1.63 -6.13
CA GLY A 97 -3.05 1.67 -4.88
C GLY A 97 -2.50 3.06 -4.52
N VAL A 98 -2.91 4.12 -5.22
CA VAL A 98 -2.41 5.48 -4.98
C VAL A 98 -2.97 6.01 -3.65
N ASP A 99 -2.08 6.31 -2.71
CA ASP A 99 -2.34 7.08 -1.50
C ASP A 99 -1.86 8.50 -1.73
N ALA A 100 -2.82 9.41 -1.88
CA ALA A 100 -2.55 10.84 -1.80
C ALA A 100 -2.23 11.18 -0.35
N HIS A 101 -0.98 10.97 0.06
CA HIS A 101 -0.56 11.22 1.43
C HIS A 101 -0.83 12.66 1.86
N GLY A 102 -1.13 12.84 3.15
CA GLY A 102 -1.17 14.13 3.80
C GLY A 102 -2.55 14.79 3.82
N THR A 103 -2.56 16.12 3.68
CA THR A 103 -3.70 17.01 3.94
C THR A 103 -4.82 16.93 2.90
N LYS A 104 -4.56 16.32 1.74
CA LYS A 104 -5.47 16.28 0.59
C LYS A 104 -6.32 15.02 0.50
N ARG A 105 -6.33 14.16 1.53
CA ARG A 105 -7.21 12.99 1.55
C ARG A 105 -8.67 13.42 1.69
N ASP A 106 -9.52 12.83 0.87
CA ASP A 106 -10.96 13.06 0.90
C ASP A 106 -11.65 12.15 1.93
N VAL A 107 -12.53 12.75 2.73
CA VAL A 107 -13.39 12.05 3.70
C VAL A 107 -14.84 12.36 3.37
N ILE A 108 -15.63 11.31 3.10
CA ILE A 108 -17.04 11.42 2.75
C ILE A 108 -17.91 11.11 3.96
N LEU A 109 -18.79 12.03 4.34
CA LEU A 109 -19.80 11.85 5.38
C LEU A 109 -21.19 11.60 4.76
N MET A 110 -21.73 10.39 4.94
CA MET A 110 -22.98 9.95 4.29
C MET A 110 -24.29 10.46 4.92
N SER A 111 -24.25 11.16 6.06
CA SER A 111 -25.45 11.67 6.75
C SER A 111 -25.67 13.18 6.57
N GLY A 112 -24.94 13.81 5.66
CA GLY A 112 -24.93 15.26 5.49
C GLY A 112 -26.11 15.82 4.70
N SER A 113 -26.71 16.90 5.18
CA SER A 113 -27.55 17.80 4.38
C SER A 113 -26.69 18.51 3.33
N ARG A 114 -26.73 17.93 2.12
CA ARG A 114 -26.32 18.46 0.79
C ARG A 114 -24.88 18.99 0.68
N GLU A 115 -24.09 18.34 -0.18
CA GLU A 115 -23.07 19.00 -1.00
C GLU A 115 -22.73 18.18 -2.27
N ILE A 116 -22.77 16.85 -2.17
CA ILE A 116 -22.53 15.94 -3.30
C ILE A 116 -23.58 14.84 -3.38
N GLU A 117 -23.90 14.45 -4.62
CA GLU A 117 -24.80 13.36 -4.96
C GLU A 117 -24.01 12.29 -5.70
N PHE A 118 -23.96 11.08 -5.16
CA PHE A 118 -23.25 9.96 -5.79
C PHE A 118 -24.20 8.79 -6.01
N LYS A 119 -24.03 8.17 -7.17
CA LYS A 119 -24.81 7.06 -7.67
C LYS A 119 -24.05 5.77 -7.40
N ILE A 120 -24.56 4.93 -6.52
CA ILE A 120 -24.01 3.60 -6.27
C ILE A 120 -24.77 2.61 -7.15
N LYS A 121 -24.02 1.85 -7.96
CA LYS A 121 -24.51 0.69 -8.68
C LYS A 121 -24.08 -0.57 -7.93
N ALA A 122 -25.04 -1.36 -7.48
CA ALA A 122 -24.81 -2.68 -6.93
C ALA A 122 -25.26 -3.73 -7.94
N GLN A 123 -24.43 -4.75 -8.16
CA GLN A 123 -24.73 -5.85 -9.08
C GLN A 123 -24.57 -7.19 -8.38
N VAL A 124 -25.48 -8.12 -8.66
CA VAL A 124 -25.29 -9.54 -8.35
C VAL A 124 -24.72 -10.21 -9.58
N LEU A 125 -23.51 -10.75 -9.46
CA LEU A 125 -22.77 -11.33 -10.58
C LEU A 125 -22.97 -12.84 -10.66
N ARG A 126 -23.13 -13.34 -11.89
CA ARG A 126 -23.06 -14.77 -12.21
C ARG A 126 -21.86 -15.01 -13.11
N GLU A 127 -21.06 -16.02 -12.78
CA GLU A 127 -19.94 -16.47 -13.62
C GLU A 127 -20.50 -17.02 -14.94
N THR A 128 -19.97 -16.56 -16.06
CA THR A 128 -20.32 -17.08 -17.38
C THR A 128 -19.54 -18.36 -17.66
N GLU A 129 -19.97 -19.15 -18.64
CA GLU A 129 -19.24 -20.35 -19.05
C GLU A 129 -17.79 -20.03 -19.45
N GLN A 130 -17.60 -18.94 -20.18
CA GLN A 130 -16.26 -18.46 -20.58
C GLN A 130 -15.44 -18.03 -19.36
N GLY A 131 -16.05 -17.33 -18.40
CA GLY A 131 -15.39 -16.96 -17.15
C GLY A 131 -14.93 -18.18 -16.35
N ARG A 132 -15.79 -19.20 -16.27
CA ARG A 132 -15.48 -20.47 -15.60
C ARG A 132 -14.32 -21.19 -16.26
N ILE A 133 -14.32 -21.31 -17.58
CA ILE A 133 -13.22 -21.95 -18.34
C ILE A 133 -11.92 -21.20 -18.09
N ALA A 134 -11.93 -19.87 -18.21
CA ALA A 134 -10.74 -19.05 -18.00
C ALA A 134 -10.20 -19.14 -16.56
N ARG A 135 -11.09 -19.23 -15.56
CA ARG A 135 -10.70 -19.45 -14.15
C ARG A 135 -10.04 -20.81 -13.96
N LEU A 136 -10.65 -21.88 -14.48
CA LEU A 136 -10.10 -23.24 -14.36
C LEU A 136 -8.75 -23.38 -15.06
N GLU A 137 -8.57 -22.72 -16.21
CA GLU A 137 -7.30 -22.68 -16.92
C GLU A 137 -6.22 -21.97 -16.10
N ARG A 138 -6.52 -20.79 -15.54
CA ARG A 138 -5.59 -20.08 -14.66
C ARG A 138 -5.24 -20.90 -13.42
N GLU A 139 -6.23 -21.51 -12.77
CA GLU A 139 -6.00 -22.37 -11.60
C GLU A 139 -5.10 -23.57 -11.94
N ARG A 140 -5.20 -24.14 -13.16
CA ARG A 140 -4.31 -25.19 -13.65
C ARG A 140 -2.90 -24.68 -13.86
N GLU A 141 -2.73 -23.55 -14.54
CA GLU A 141 -1.42 -22.93 -14.77
C GLU A 141 -0.73 -22.56 -13.44
N ASP A 142 -1.45 -21.95 -12.51
CA ASP A 142 -0.94 -21.62 -11.18
C ASP A 142 -0.53 -22.88 -10.39
N ALA A 143 -1.28 -23.98 -10.52
CA ALA A 143 -0.94 -25.25 -9.90
C ALA A 143 0.30 -25.89 -10.53
N GLU A 144 0.47 -25.79 -11.85
CA GLU A 144 1.67 -26.26 -12.56
C GLU A 144 2.91 -25.45 -12.14
N VAL A 145 2.79 -24.12 -12.06
CA VAL A 145 3.86 -23.25 -11.56
C VAL A 145 4.19 -23.57 -10.10
N ALA A 146 3.18 -23.71 -9.24
CA ALA A 146 3.40 -24.06 -7.83
C ALA A 146 4.08 -25.43 -7.68
N ALA A 147 3.71 -26.41 -8.49
CA ALA A 147 4.36 -27.72 -8.50
C ALA A 147 5.82 -27.64 -8.96
N ALA A 148 6.11 -26.85 -9.99
CA ALA A 148 7.49 -26.63 -10.46
C ALA A 148 8.35 -25.92 -9.41
N VAL A 149 7.82 -24.89 -8.74
CA VAL A 149 8.52 -24.20 -7.63
C VAL A 149 8.79 -25.18 -6.49
N ALA A 150 7.79 -25.96 -6.07
CA ALA A 150 7.96 -26.96 -5.01
C ALA A 150 9.00 -28.05 -5.35
N ALA A 151 9.07 -28.48 -6.61
CA ALA A 151 10.07 -29.43 -7.07
C ALA A 151 11.49 -28.85 -7.00
N ASN A 152 11.68 -27.61 -7.46
CA ASN A 152 12.96 -26.91 -7.38
C ASN A 152 13.38 -26.68 -5.92
N ASP A 153 12.45 -26.25 -5.05
CA ASP A 153 12.73 -26.03 -3.63
C ASP A 153 13.14 -27.34 -2.93
N ALA A 154 12.50 -28.47 -3.29
CA ALA A 154 12.86 -29.78 -2.77
C ALA A 154 14.25 -30.23 -3.26
N GLU A 155 14.61 -29.95 -4.52
CA GLU A 155 15.95 -30.23 -5.05
C GLU A 155 17.03 -29.41 -4.34
N VAL A 156 16.79 -28.10 -4.16
CA VAL A 156 17.70 -27.20 -3.42
C VAL A 156 17.86 -27.65 -1.96
N ALA A 157 16.76 -28.03 -1.30
CA ALA A 157 16.81 -28.55 0.06
C ALA A 157 17.58 -29.88 0.15
N ALA A 158 17.40 -30.78 -0.83
CA ALA A 158 18.14 -32.04 -0.90
C ALA A 158 19.64 -31.82 -1.14
N ALA A 159 20.01 -30.88 -2.02
CA ALA A 159 21.40 -30.49 -2.28
C ALA A 159 22.04 -29.85 -1.04
N ALA A 160 21.34 -28.97 -0.33
CA ALA A 160 21.79 -28.39 0.93
C ALA A 160 22.01 -29.46 2.01
N ALA A 161 21.09 -30.43 2.13
CA ALA A 161 21.22 -31.55 3.07
C ALA A 161 22.39 -32.49 2.71
N ALA A 162 22.69 -32.67 1.41
CA ALA A 162 23.84 -33.44 0.96
C ALA A 162 25.18 -32.72 1.23
N ALA A 163 25.22 -31.39 1.05
CA ALA A 163 26.39 -30.56 1.36
C ALA A 163 26.72 -30.53 2.87
N GLU A 164 25.69 -30.50 3.73
CA GLU A 164 25.83 -30.63 5.19
C GLU A 164 26.44 -31.99 5.59
N LYS A 165 26.01 -33.09 4.95
CA LYS A 165 26.59 -34.42 5.19
C LYS A 165 28.04 -34.53 4.72
N GLY A 166 28.41 -33.86 3.63
CA GLY A 166 29.80 -33.78 3.15
C GLY A 166 30.74 -33.08 4.15
N LYS A 167 30.31 -31.95 4.73
CA LYS A 167 31.09 -31.23 5.75
C LYS A 167 31.28 -32.02 7.05
N LYS A 168 30.35 -32.90 7.41
CA LYS A 168 30.47 -33.74 8.61
C LYS A 168 31.42 -34.94 8.41
N ALA A 169 31.54 -35.44 7.18
CA ALA A 169 32.50 -36.51 6.83
C ALA A 169 33.96 -36.03 6.80
N ASP A 170 34.21 -34.76 6.45
CA ASP A 170 35.56 -34.15 6.51
C ASP A 170 36.00 -33.78 7.94
N ALA A 171 35.09 -33.77 8.92
CA ALA A 171 35.43 -33.54 10.33
C ALA A 171 35.80 -34.83 11.09
N GLU A 172 35.54 -36.01 10.52
CA GLU A 172 35.78 -37.32 11.16
C GLU A 172 36.97 -38.09 10.55
N SER A 173 37.80 -37.42 9.73
CA SER A 173 38.99 -38.00 9.08
C SER A 173 40.32 -37.40 9.56
N LYS A 174 40.38 -36.92 10.81
CA LYS A 174 41.66 -36.57 11.45
C LYS A 174 42.13 -37.76 12.31
N PRO A 175 43.16 -38.52 11.91
CA PRO A 175 43.69 -39.59 12.75
C PRO A 175 44.41 -38.97 13.95
N ASP A 176 44.03 -39.46 15.13
CA ASP A 176 44.79 -39.31 16.36
C ASP A 176 46.24 -39.76 16.14
N THR A 177 47.18 -38.89 16.47
CA THR A 177 48.52 -39.32 16.86
C THR A 177 48.80 -38.70 18.22
N ALA A 178 48.56 -39.49 19.26
CA ALA A 178 48.96 -39.22 20.63
C ALA A 178 50.06 -40.21 21.00
N GLU A 179 51.22 -39.68 21.39
CA GLU A 179 52.24 -40.22 22.34
C GLU A 179 53.55 -39.45 22.04
N ASP A 180 54.30 -38.86 22.98
CA ASP A 180 54.19 -38.89 24.43
C ASP A 180 55.14 -37.84 25.08
N ALA A 181 54.93 -37.65 26.38
CA ALA A 181 55.91 -37.27 27.42
C ALA A 181 56.26 -35.80 27.75
N LYS A 182 55.53 -35.30 28.79
CA LYS A 182 55.99 -35.17 30.20
C LYS A 182 56.55 -33.83 30.74
N ALA A 183 55.86 -33.39 31.81
CA ALA A 183 56.29 -32.63 33.00
C ALA A 183 56.64 -31.14 32.83
N SER A 184 56.29 -30.21 33.73
CA SER A 184 55.73 -30.29 35.09
C SER A 184 55.26 -28.92 35.58
N ALA A 185 54.15 -28.93 36.32
CA ALA A 185 53.86 -28.28 37.60
C ALA A 185 53.71 -26.73 37.78
N ASP A 186 52.75 -26.45 38.67
CA ASP A 186 52.51 -25.27 39.53
C ASP A 186 51.94 -23.98 38.92
N VAL A 187 50.97 -23.26 39.50
CA VAL A 187 49.99 -23.35 40.61
C VAL A 187 49.38 -21.94 40.71
N SER A 188 48.19 -21.81 41.34
CA SER A 188 47.54 -20.58 41.84
C SER A 188 46.73 -19.74 40.82
N ASP A 189 45.63 -19.09 41.17
CA ASP A 189 44.65 -19.10 42.28
C ASP A 189 43.64 -17.97 41.91
N LYS A 190 42.37 -18.09 42.31
CA LYS A 190 41.38 -17.02 42.55
C LYS A 190 40.87 -16.14 41.39
N ASP A 191 39.56 -16.15 41.15
CA ASP A 191 38.52 -15.26 41.74
C ASP A 191 38.71 -13.78 41.40
N GLU A 192 37.82 -13.24 40.57
CA GLU A 192 36.79 -12.25 40.96
C GLU A 192 36.17 -11.55 39.72
N LEU A 193 34.84 -11.41 39.80
CA LEU A 193 33.94 -10.35 39.26
C LEU A 193 33.76 -10.19 37.74
#